data_AF-A0A838FD84-F1
#
_entry.id   AF-A0A838FD84-F1
#
_cell.length_a   1.000
_cell.length_b   1.000
_cell.length_c   1.000
_cell.angle_alpha   90.00
_cell.angle_beta   90.00
_cell.angle_gamma   90.00
#
_symmetry.space_group_name_H-M   'P 1'
#
loop_
_entity.id
_entity.type
_entity.pdbx_description
1 polymer ?
#
loop_
_entity_poly.entity_id
_entity_poly.type
_entity_poly.pdbx_seq_one_letter_code
_entity_poly.pdbx_strand_id
1 'polypeptide(L)'
;MKMQSGLSAREGQLTFEEFKKQVIEDYRLAVVSREVSLLGRKEVLRGKAKFGIFGDGKEVAQIALSKVFKDGDFRSGYYRDQTLAFATGMCTVRQFFAQLYA
;
A
#
# COMPACT_ATOMS: atom_id res chain seq x y z
N MET A 1 29.93 -8.51 32.31
CA MET A 1 28.65 -7.88 31.92
C MET A 1 27.89 -8.91 31.10
N LYS A 2 26.79 -9.47 31.63
CA LYS A 2 26.08 -10.61 31.04
C LYS A 2 25.30 -10.15 29.80
N MET A 3 25.57 -10.76 28.65
CA MET A 3 24.67 -10.71 27.50
C MET A 3 23.53 -11.72 27.72
N GLN A 4 22.34 -11.22 28.09
CA GLN A 4 21.08 -11.96 27.97
C GLN A 4 20.74 -12.00 26.47
N SER A 5 20.85 -13.13 25.76
CA SER A 5 19.99 -14.32 25.76
C SER A 5 18.57 -14.07 25.24
N GLY A 6 18.34 -14.45 23.98
CA GLY A 6 17.07 -14.99 23.50
C GLY A 6 16.03 -13.96 23.03
N LEU A 7 16.01 -13.66 21.73
CA LEU A 7 14.78 -13.24 21.08
C LEU A 7 13.87 -14.46 20.94
N SER A 8 13.21 -14.82 22.04
CA SER A 8 12.03 -15.70 22.01
C SER A 8 10.93 -14.93 21.31
N ALA A 9 10.86 -15.05 19.98
CA ALA A 9 9.67 -14.69 19.25
C ALA A 9 8.59 -15.67 19.71
N ARG A 10 7.71 -15.22 20.60
CA ARG A 10 6.44 -15.91 20.81
C ARG A 10 5.68 -15.79 19.49
N GLU A 11 5.69 -16.84 18.70
CA GLU A 11 4.73 -17.06 17.63
C GLU A 11 3.35 -17.24 18.26
N GLY A 12 2.74 -16.11 18.65
CA GLY A 12 1.32 -16.08 18.96
C GLY A 12 0.58 -16.31 17.65
N GLN A 13 -0.07 -17.47 17.51
CA GLN A 13 -0.98 -17.72 16.40
C GLN A 13 -2.01 -16.58 16.35
N LEU A 14 -2.11 -15.92 15.21
CA LEU A 14 -3.09 -14.86 14.96
C LEU A 14 -4.48 -15.44 15.25
N THR A 15 -5.26 -14.78 16.11
CA THR A 15 -6.63 -15.24 16.37
C THR A 15 -7.47 -15.11 15.10
N PHE A 16 -8.55 -15.91 14.99
CA PHE A 16 -9.46 -15.80 13.85
C PHE A 16 -10.04 -14.38 13.71
N GLU A 17 -10.34 -13.71 14.82
CA GLU A 17 -10.87 -12.34 14.79
C GLU A 17 -9.83 -11.31 14.32
N GLU A 18 -8.57 -11.44 14.75
CA GLU A 18 -7.48 -10.59 14.25
C GLU A 18 -7.22 -10.84 12.76
N PHE A 19 -7.25 -12.11 12.32
CA PHE A 19 -7.13 -12.48 10.92
C PHE A 19 -8.26 -11.86 10.08
N LYS A 20 -9.51 -12.03 10.51
CA LYS A 20 -10.68 -11.47 9.85
C LYS A 20 -10.59 -9.95 9.75
N LYS A 21 -10.21 -9.28 10.84
CA LYS A 21 -10.00 -7.83 10.85
C LYS A 21 -8.94 -7.42 9.84
N GLN A 22 -7.81 -8.13 9.79
CA GLN A 22 -6.75 -7.85 8.84
C GLN A 22 -7.22 -8.02 7.39
N VAL A 23 -7.95 -9.10 7.08
CA VAL A 23 -8.51 -9.34 5.74
C VAL A 23 -9.46 -8.22 5.31
N ILE A 24 -10.30 -7.72 6.22
CA ILE A 24 -11.22 -6.61 5.93
C ILE A 24 -10.44 -5.31 5.64
N GLU A 25 -9.39 -5.01 6.41
CA GLU A 25 -8.56 -3.83 6.18
C GLU A 25 -7.77 -3.92 4.86
N ASP A 26 -7.20 -5.08 4.55
CA ASP A 26 -6.52 -5.32 3.27
C ASP A 26 -7.49 -5.16 2.09
N TYR A 27 -8.71 -5.72 2.21
CA TYR A 27 -9.74 -5.57 1.20
C TYR A 27 -10.11 -4.10 1.00
N ARG A 28 -10.32 -3.36 2.10
CA ARG A 28 -10.61 -1.92 2.06
C ARG A 28 -9.50 -1.15 1.34
N LEU A 29 -8.24 -1.42 1.68
CA LEU A 29 -7.08 -0.79 1.06
C LEU A 29 -6.98 -1.11 -0.45
N ALA A 30 -7.24 -2.37 -0.84
CA ALA A 30 -7.27 -2.77 -2.23
C ALA A 30 -8.35 -2.03 -3.02
N VAL A 31 -9.57 -1.95 -2.47
CA VAL A 31 -10.69 -1.21 -3.10
C VAL A 31 -10.36 0.27 -3.21
N VAL A 32 -9.82 0.90 -2.16
CA VAL A 32 -9.40 2.31 -2.21
C VAL A 32 -8.37 2.53 -3.32
N SER A 33 -7.34 1.69 -3.40
CA SER A 33 -6.31 1.81 -4.44
C SER A 33 -6.88 1.63 -5.85
N ARG A 34 -7.85 0.72 -6.02
CA ARG A 34 -8.56 0.50 -7.28
C ARG A 34 -9.40 1.72 -7.68
N GLU A 35 -10.18 2.26 -6.76
CA GLU A 35 -11.01 3.45 -7.01
C GLU A 35 -10.15 4.68 -7.33
N VAL A 36 -9.02 4.85 -6.66
CA VAL A 36 -8.05 5.91 -6.99
C VAL A 36 -7.53 5.74 -8.42
N SER A 37 -7.25 4.52 -8.86
CA SER A 37 -6.81 4.24 -10.23
C SER A 37 -7.89 4.60 -11.27
N LEU A 38 -9.14 4.21 -11.02
CA LEU A 38 -10.27 4.52 -11.89
C LEU A 38 -10.55 6.03 -11.97
N LEU A 39 -10.53 6.72 -10.81
CA LEU A 39 -10.74 8.16 -10.74
C LEU A 39 -9.58 8.92 -11.40
N GLY A 40 -8.33 8.56 -11.12
CA GLY A 40 -7.16 9.17 -11.75
C GLY A 40 -7.21 9.06 -13.27
N ARG A 41 -7.57 7.88 -13.80
CA ARG A 41 -7.74 7.68 -15.24
C ARG A 41 -8.80 8.61 -15.83
N LYS A 42 -9.93 8.77 -15.13
CA LYS A 42 -11.00 9.66 -15.53
C LYS A 42 -10.57 11.13 -15.55
N GLU A 43 -9.78 11.56 -14.57
CA GLU A 43 -9.27 12.95 -14.50
C GLU A 43 -8.28 13.25 -15.64
N VAL A 44 -7.40 12.30 -15.98
CA VAL A 44 -6.50 12.40 -17.14
C VAL A 44 -7.27 12.41 -18.46
N LEU A 45 -8.20 11.47 -18.67
CA LEU A 45 -8.99 11.38 -19.91
C LEU A 45 -9.91 12.59 -20.13
N ARG A 46 -10.23 13.34 -19.08
CA ARG A 46 -11.02 14.58 -19.14
C ARG A 46 -10.16 15.85 -19.26
N GLY A 47 -8.84 15.70 -19.40
CA GLY A 47 -7.91 16.83 -19.56
C GLY A 47 -7.71 17.67 -18.29
N LYS A 48 -8.16 17.21 -17.13
CA LYS A 48 -7.97 17.93 -15.86
C LYS A 48 -6.58 17.69 -15.25
N ALA A 49 -5.96 16.57 -15.62
CA ALA A 49 -4.59 16.22 -15.30
C ALA A 49 -3.81 15.94 -16.59
N LYS A 50 -2.50 16.22 -16.60
CA LYS A 50 -1.67 16.12 -17.82
C LYS A 50 -1.38 14.67 -18.22
N PHE A 51 -1.04 13.83 -17.24
CA PHE A 51 -0.63 12.44 -17.47
C PHE A 51 -0.75 11.61 -16.18
N GLY A 52 -1.06 10.32 -16.31
CA GLY A 52 -1.04 9.39 -15.18
C GLY A 52 -1.10 7.93 -15.62
N ILE A 53 -0.28 7.09 -14.97
CA ILE A 53 -0.37 5.63 -15.06
C ILE A 53 -0.74 5.11 -13.68
N PHE A 54 -1.64 4.14 -13.62
CA PHE A 54 -2.27 3.69 -12.38
C PHE A 54 -2.05 2.20 -12.09
N GLY A 55 -2.05 1.85 -10.81
CA GLY A 55 -1.65 0.54 -10.26
C GLY A 55 -2.63 -0.63 -10.47
N ASP A 56 -3.64 -0.49 -11.32
CA ASP A 56 -4.74 -1.45 -11.53
C ASP A 56 -4.28 -2.92 -11.63
N GLY A 57 -4.82 -3.81 -10.79
CA GLY A 57 -4.51 -5.24 -10.82
C GLY A 57 -3.21 -5.64 -10.12
N LYS A 58 -2.55 -4.71 -9.40
CA LYS A 58 -1.37 -4.99 -8.56
C LYS A 58 -1.65 -4.87 -7.06
N GLU A 59 -2.89 -4.64 -6.67
CA GLU A 59 -3.28 -4.25 -5.31
C GLU A 59 -2.89 -5.33 -4.30
N VAL A 60 -3.33 -6.58 -4.52
CA VAL A 60 -3.08 -7.71 -3.61
C VAL A 60 -1.58 -7.99 -3.44
N ALA A 61 -0.82 -7.99 -4.55
CA ALA A 61 0.62 -8.25 -4.50
C ALA A 61 1.38 -7.15 -3.71
N GLN A 62 0.96 -5.90 -3.84
CA GLN A 62 1.59 -4.79 -3.13
C GLN A 62 1.18 -4.71 -1.66
N ILE A 63 -0.04 -5.13 -1.31
CA ILE A 63 -0.46 -5.32 0.08
C ILE A 63 0.32 -6.47 0.72
N ALA A 64 0.53 -7.58 0.01
CA ALA A 64 1.37 -8.66 0.51
C ALA A 64 2.81 -8.18 0.76
N LEU A 65 3.37 -7.39 -0.16
CA LEU A 65 4.70 -6.79 0.00
C LEU A 65 4.76 -5.83 1.20
N SER A 66 3.74 -4.99 1.42
CA SER A 66 3.75 -4.02 2.51
C SER A 66 3.78 -4.65 3.90
N LYS A 67 3.38 -5.92 4.04
CA LYS A 67 3.41 -6.65 5.32
C LYS A 67 4.80 -7.08 5.74
N VAL A 68 5.72 -7.18 4.78
CA VAL A 68 7.10 -7.60 5.02
C VAL A 68 8.12 -6.49 4.76
N PHE A 69 7.69 -5.39 4.15
CA PHE A 69 8.50 -4.20 3.91
C PHE A 69 8.66 -3.40 5.22
N LYS A 70 9.91 -3.15 5.61
CA LYS A 70 10.30 -2.53 6.89
C LYS A 70 11.09 -1.24 6.67
N ASP A 71 11.18 -0.44 7.72
CA ASP A 71 12.05 0.73 7.73
C ASP A 71 13.51 0.32 7.44
N GLY A 72 14.11 0.98 6.46
CA GLY A 72 15.44 0.64 5.95
C GLY A 72 15.45 -0.26 4.71
N ASP A 73 14.31 -0.88 4.35
CA ASP A 73 14.18 -1.55 3.06
C ASP A 73 14.14 -0.51 1.93
N PHE A 74 14.86 -0.80 0.84
CA PHE A 74 14.91 0.05 -0.34
C PHE A 74 13.95 -0.47 -1.40
N ARG A 75 13.16 0.43 -2.01
CA ARG A 75 12.38 0.12 -3.22
C ARG A 75 12.92 0.90 -4.41
N SER A 76 13.09 0.21 -5.53
CA SER A 76 13.24 0.83 -6.85
C SER A 76 11.96 0.57 -7.62
N GLY A 77 10.99 1.45 -7.42
CA GLY A 77 9.67 1.35 -8.01
C GLY A 77 9.57 2.02 -9.38
N TYR A 78 8.44 1.79 -10.05
CA TYR A 78 8.05 2.54 -11.24
C TYR A 78 6.60 2.98 -11.08
N TYR A 79 6.00 3.61 -12.09
CA TYR A 79 4.71 4.33 -12.04
C TYR A 79 3.43 3.55 -11.62
N ARG A 80 3.52 2.34 -11.07
CA ARG A 80 2.37 1.48 -10.71
C ARG A 80 2.45 0.91 -9.29
N ASP A 81 3.19 1.53 -8.39
CA ASP A 81 3.42 1.10 -7.00
C ASP A 81 2.61 1.89 -5.94
N GLN A 82 1.54 2.55 -6.37
CA GLN A 82 0.69 3.37 -5.50
C GLN A 82 0.08 2.60 -4.33
N THR A 83 -0.27 1.31 -4.49
CA THR A 83 -0.88 0.53 -3.39
C THR A 83 0.13 0.31 -2.28
N LEU A 84 1.38 -0.01 -2.63
CA LEU A 84 2.45 -0.11 -1.65
C LEU A 84 2.66 1.23 -0.95
N ALA A 85 2.65 2.33 -1.70
CA ALA A 85 2.82 3.67 -1.14
C ALA A 85 1.68 4.05 -0.18
N PHE A 86 0.44 3.65 -0.46
CA PHE A 86 -0.70 3.85 0.43
C PHE A 86 -0.60 2.94 1.66
N ALA A 87 -0.25 1.66 1.47
CA ALA A 87 -0.15 0.66 2.53
C ALA A 87 0.92 0.99 3.57
N THR A 88 2.02 1.58 3.12
CA THR A 88 3.19 1.94 3.96
C THR A 88 3.14 3.39 4.44
N GLY A 89 2.12 4.16 4.07
CA GLY A 89 1.97 5.56 4.44
C GLY A 89 2.96 6.52 3.76
N MET A 90 3.74 6.07 2.77
CA MET A 90 4.63 6.93 1.97
C MET A 90 3.87 8.02 1.19
N CYS A 91 2.62 7.73 0.84
CA CYS A 91 1.76 8.66 0.12
C CYS A 91 0.32 8.49 0.59
N THR A 92 -0.39 9.61 0.75
CA THR A 92 -1.84 9.61 0.96
C THR A 92 -2.57 9.80 -0.38
N VAL A 93 -3.84 9.37 -0.46
CA VAL A 93 -4.68 9.61 -1.66
C VAL A 93 -4.71 11.09 -2.03
N ARG A 94 -4.75 11.99 -1.04
CA ARG A 94 -4.73 13.43 -1.27
C ARG A 94 -3.42 13.89 -1.94
N GLN A 95 -2.27 13.43 -1.45
CA GLN A 95 -0.97 13.75 -2.04
C GLN A 95 -0.82 13.15 -3.43
N PHE A 96 -1.34 11.95 -3.65
CA PHE A 96 -1.37 11.30 -4.97
C PHE A 96 -2.09 12.18 -6.01
N PHE A 97 -3.31 12.64 -5.69
CA PHE A 97 -4.04 13.54 -6.59
C PHE A 97 -3.41 14.93 -6.71
N ALA A 98 -2.82 15.47 -5.63
CA ALA A 98 -2.10 16.73 -5.71
C ALA A 98 -0.93 16.67 -6.71
N GLN A 99 -0.18 15.56 -6.72
CA GLN A 99 0.88 15.32 -7.71
C GLN A 99 0.31 15.13 -9.12
N LEU A 100 -0.83 14.45 -9.27
CA LEU A 100 -1.47 14.22 -10.57
C LEU A 100 -1.90 15.52 -11.27
N TYR A 101 -2.29 16.56 -10.50
CA TYR A 101 -2.77 17.84 -11.03
C TYR A 101 -1.67 18.89 -11.28
N ALA A 102 -0.43 18.70 -10.80
CA ALA A 102 0.67 19.62 -11.01
C ALA A 102 1.27 19.49 -12.43
#